data_AF-A0A924D028-F1
#
_entry.id   AF-A0A924D028-F1
#
_cell.length_a   1.000
_cell.length_b   1.000
_cell.length_c   1.000
_cell.angle_alpha   90.00
_cell.angle_beta   90.00
_cell.angle_gamma   90.00
#
_symmetry.space_group_name_H-M   'P 1'
#
loop_
_entity.id
_entity.type
_entity.pdbx_description
1 polymer ?
#
loop_
_entity_poly.entity_id
_entity_poly.type
_entity_poly.pdbx_seq_one_letter_code
_entity_poly.pdbx_strand_id
1 'polypeptide(L)'
;QLNHQTLVHNSKAFGGKPQRYRELAADWDGNVAELLAKAIDNKGLDSAMTAGDRDRLKEALREWGLLDKDMRYSKNLKSSFRRGYDRPMGGGVDGAPIPSEPFAFGDVLDSKVWFAIGQHMENQHQTTMFQPVGGMGMIGKAFGRQVEGLVRFGAKVTKIDQSSGGVTATYTDIASGQERTAKADYCVCTIPLGILSQIDFDASAGLRAAVAAVPYSNSVKVGLEMKTRFWEDEAIYGGISYTDQEIAQISYPSGGMHSAGPGVILGAYAFGPASYKMAGMTPEQRVAFALEQGSVFHPGKYKENFTGGASVAWSRSPFAMGCCAQWNEDTRKEHYQTLVAVDDRIVLAGEHASYVGCWMEGALLSSLDAITRLHKRALEA
;
A
#
# COMPACT_ATOMS: atom_id res chain seq x y z
N GLN A 1 -0.84 -6.44 5.36
CA GLN A 1 -1.09 -7.86 5.68
C GLN A 1 -2.52 -7.98 6.20
N LEU A 2 -3.24 -9.03 5.78
CA LEU A 2 -4.54 -9.36 6.33
C LEU A 2 -4.40 -9.81 7.79
N ASN A 3 -5.21 -9.24 8.67
CA ASN A 3 -5.41 -9.75 10.02
C ASN A 3 -6.91 -9.67 10.32
N HIS A 4 -7.52 -10.81 10.62
CA HIS A 4 -8.96 -10.93 10.84
C HIS A 4 -9.48 -10.15 12.05
N GLN A 5 -8.60 -9.77 12.99
CA GLN A 5 -8.94 -8.99 14.18
C GLN A 5 -8.85 -7.48 13.94
N THR A 6 -8.38 -7.00 12.79
CA THR A 6 -8.37 -5.55 12.54
C THR A 6 -9.79 -5.02 12.36
N LEU A 7 -9.90 -3.71 12.21
CA LEU A 7 -11.16 -2.98 12.28
C LEU A 7 -11.49 -2.32 10.94
N VAL A 8 -12.77 -2.25 10.62
CA VAL A 8 -13.30 -1.44 9.53
C VAL A 8 -14.22 -0.38 10.14
N HIS A 9 -13.96 0.87 9.81
CA HIS A 9 -14.71 2.02 10.28
C HIS A 9 -15.34 2.77 9.10
N ASN A 10 -16.61 3.13 9.24
CA ASN A 10 -17.25 4.07 8.35
C ASN A 10 -18.03 5.07 9.22
N SER A 11 -17.77 6.36 9.06
CA SER A 11 -18.37 7.42 9.87
C SER A 11 -19.91 7.47 9.81
N LYS A 12 -20.51 6.85 8.80
CA LYS A 12 -21.96 6.81 8.57
C LYS A 12 -22.61 5.46 8.90
N ALA A 13 -21.82 4.43 9.23
CA ALA A 13 -22.33 3.10 9.59
C ALA A 13 -22.11 2.84 11.08
N PHE A 14 -22.93 1.96 11.69
CA PHE A 14 -22.77 1.55 13.10
C PHE A 14 -22.65 2.71 14.11
N GLY A 15 -23.25 3.86 13.81
CA GLY A 15 -23.13 5.08 14.63
C GLY A 15 -21.68 5.59 14.76
N GLY A 16 -20.83 5.36 13.75
CA GLY A 16 -19.42 5.75 13.75
C GLY A 16 -18.52 4.82 14.57
N LYS A 17 -18.99 3.63 14.96
CA LYS A 17 -18.17 2.65 15.69
C LYS A 17 -17.49 1.66 14.73
N PRO A 18 -16.19 1.41 14.87
CA PRO A 18 -15.52 0.38 14.09
C PRO A 18 -16.06 -1.02 14.42
N GLN A 19 -16.14 -1.89 13.41
CA GLN A 19 -16.45 -3.32 13.58
C GLN A 19 -15.24 -4.17 13.21
N ARG A 20 -15.16 -5.40 13.73
CA ARG A 20 -14.09 -6.32 13.34
C ARG A 20 -14.22 -6.70 11.87
N TYR A 21 -13.10 -6.71 11.16
CA TYR A 21 -13.04 -7.10 9.75
C TYR A 21 -13.65 -8.49 9.54
N ARG A 22 -13.30 -9.48 10.36
CA ARG A 22 -13.83 -10.86 10.22
C ARG A 22 -15.35 -10.95 10.33
N GLU A 23 -15.97 -10.11 11.15
CA GLU A 23 -17.42 -10.12 11.36
C GLU A 23 -18.12 -9.58 10.12
N LEU A 24 -17.69 -8.41 9.65
CA LEU A 24 -18.22 -7.79 8.43
C LEU A 24 -17.94 -8.63 7.18
N ALA A 25 -16.74 -9.22 7.06
CA ALA A 25 -16.38 -10.04 5.90
C ALA A 25 -17.19 -11.34 5.85
N ALA A 26 -17.39 -12.01 6.98
CA ALA A 26 -18.25 -13.19 7.03
C ALA A 26 -19.72 -12.84 6.75
N ASP A 27 -20.21 -11.71 7.27
CA ASP A 27 -21.57 -11.24 6.97
C ASP A 27 -21.75 -10.86 5.51
N TRP A 28 -20.73 -10.25 4.88
CA TRP A 28 -20.72 -9.97 3.45
C TRP A 28 -20.84 -11.26 2.62
N ASP A 29 -19.93 -12.21 2.84
CA ASP A 29 -19.91 -13.49 2.10
C ASP A 29 -21.23 -14.25 2.29
N GLY A 30 -21.74 -14.32 3.52
CA GLY A 30 -22.96 -15.04 3.84
C GLY A 30 -24.21 -14.43 3.21
N ASN A 31 -24.39 -13.11 3.30
CA ASN A 31 -25.54 -12.44 2.68
C ASN A 31 -25.49 -12.52 1.15
N VAL A 32 -24.30 -12.36 0.53
CA VAL A 32 -24.14 -12.50 -0.93
C VAL A 32 -24.47 -13.93 -1.37
N ALA A 33 -23.98 -14.93 -0.64
CA ALA A 33 -24.26 -16.33 -0.94
C ALA A 33 -25.75 -16.67 -0.81
N GLU A 34 -26.44 -16.18 0.23
CA GLU A 34 -27.88 -16.37 0.40
C GLU A 34 -28.67 -15.73 -0.74
N LEU A 35 -28.33 -14.49 -1.13
CA LEU A 35 -28.98 -13.81 -2.25
C LEU A 35 -28.80 -14.57 -3.57
N LEU A 36 -27.60 -15.10 -3.81
CA LEU A 36 -27.33 -15.89 -5.02
C LEU A 36 -28.07 -17.24 -4.99
N ALA A 37 -28.17 -17.89 -3.82
CA ALA A 37 -28.97 -19.10 -3.65
C ALA A 37 -30.47 -18.84 -3.92
N LYS A 38 -31.00 -17.71 -3.43
CA LYS A 38 -32.38 -17.27 -3.74
C LYS A 38 -32.58 -16.99 -5.22
N ALA A 39 -31.59 -16.41 -5.91
CA ALA A 39 -31.66 -16.19 -7.35
C ALA A 39 -31.73 -17.50 -8.14
N ILE A 40 -31.00 -18.54 -7.70
CA ILE A 40 -31.10 -19.90 -8.26
C ILE A 40 -32.50 -20.47 -8.05
N ASP A 41 -33.03 -20.42 -6.82
CA ASP A 41 -34.34 -20.98 -6.48
C ASP A 41 -35.50 -20.27 -7.22
N ASN A 42 -35.31 -18.98 -7.54
CA ASN A 42 -36.24 -18.18 -8.33
C ASN A 42 -36.01 -18.27 -9.85
N LYS A 43 -35.21 -19.25 -10.32
CA LYS A 43 -34.90 -19.46 -11.75
C LYS A 43 -34.20 -18.29 -12.45
N GLY A 44 -33.61 -17.37 -11.69
CA GLY A 44 -32.94 -16.18 -12.23
C GLY A 44 -31.65 -16.49 -13.01
N LEU A 45 -31.10 -17.70 -12.88
CA LEU A 45 -29.87 -18.14 -13.55
C LEU A 45 -30.08 -19.27 -14.56
N ASP A 46 -31.33 -19.63 -14.88
CA ASP A 46 -31.65 -20.76 -15.76
C ASP A 46 -31.12 -20.56 -17.20
N SER A 47 -31.01 -19.32 -17.66
CA SER A 47 -30.46 -19.00 -18.98
C SER A 47 -28.93 -19.05 -19.05
N ALA A 48 -28.23 -19.03 -17.91
CA ALA A 48 -26.78 -18.93 -17.84
C ALA A 48 -26.11 -20.25 -17.42
N MET A 49 -26.86 -21.17 -16.79
CA MET A 49 -26.30 -22.36 -16.14
C MET A 49 -27.21 -23.57 -16.35
N THR A 50 -26.64 -24.77 -16.44
CA THR A 50 -27.44 -26.01 -16.44
C THR A 50 -27.99 -26.30 -15.04
N ALA A 51 -28.96 -27.21 -14.93
CA ALA A 51 -29.48 -27.64 -13.62
C ALA A 51 -28.37 -28.22 -12.73
N GLY A 52 -27.51 -29.08 -13.28
CA GLY A 52 -26.38 -29.67 -12.55
C GLY A 52 -25.35 -28.63 -12.10
N ASP A 53 -25.11 -27.57 -12.88
CA ASP A 53 -24.22 -26.49 -12.47
C ASP A 53 -24.81 -25.66 -11.32
N ARG A 54 -26.13 -25.41 -11.35
CA ARG A 54 -26.83 -24.73 -10.26
C ARG A 54 -26.78 -25.53 -8.97
N ASP A 55 -26.92 -26.85 -9.03
CA ASP A 55 -26.80 -27.73 -7.85
C ASP A 55 -25.40 -27.65 -7.23
N ARG A 56 -24.35 -27.75 -8.06
CA ARG A 56 -22.95 -27.58 -7.63
C ARG A 56 -22.68 -26.18 -7.07
N LEU A 57 -23.24 -25.15 -7.68
CA LEU A 57 -23.13 -23.79 -7.17
C LEU A 57 -23.82 -23.65 -5.81
N LYS A 58 -25.01 -24.21 -5.60
CA LYS A 58 -25.66 -24.19 -4.27
C LYS A 58 -24.83 -24.91 -3.21
N GLU A 59 -24.18 -26.03 -3.55
CA GLU A 59 -23.24 -26.70 -2.65
C GLU A 59 -22.07 -25.77 -2.28
N ALA A 60 -21.44 -25.14 -3.28
CA ALA A 60 -20.36 -24.18 -3.05
C ALA A 60 -20.81 -22.98 -2.21
N LEU A 61 -22.00 -22.43 -2.44
CA LEU A 61 -22.55 -21.30 -1.68
C LEU A 61 -22.84 -21.68 -0.23
N ARG A 62 -23.27 -22.92 0.02
CA ARG A 62 -23.50 -23.41 1.38
C ARG A 62 -22.20 -23.46 2.19
N GLU A 63 -21.11 -23.88 1.56
CA GLU A 63 -19.79 -23.98 2.21
C GLU A 63 -19.06 -22.63 2.29
N TRP A 64 -19.00 -21.89 1.18
CA TRP A 64 -18.36 -20.58 1.12
C TRP A 64 -19.14 -19.55 1.95
N GLY A 65 -20.45 -19.46 1.81
CA GLY A 65 -21.30 -18.48 2.50
C GLY A 65 -21.76 -18.89 3.90
N LEU A 66 -21.30 -20.04 4.41
CA LEU A 66 -21.69 -20.53 5.74
C LEU A 66 -23.22 -20.69 5.93
N LEU A 67 -23.93 -21.00 4.85
CA LEU A 67 -25.39 -21.12 4.87
C LEU A 67 -25.83 -22.39 5.59
N ASP A 68 -27.01 -22.34 6.20
CA ASP A 68 -27.66 -23.49 6.81
C ASP A 68 -28.25 -24.46 5.77
N LYS A 69 -28.91 -25.51 6.24
CA LYS A 69 -29.54 -26.53 5.38
C LYS A 69 -30.60 -25.95 4.43
N ASP A 70 -31.23 -24.84 4.81
CA ASP A 70 -32.28 -24.15 4.08
C ASP A 70 -31.71 -22.98 3.25
N MET A 71 -30.38 -22.94 3.08
CA MET A 71 -29.64 -21.93 2.32
C MET A 71 -29.76 -20.51 2.89
N ARG A 72 -29.95 -20.38 4.21
CA ARG A 72 -30.02 -19.09 4.90
C ARG A 72 -28.75 -18.78 5.67
N TYR A 73 -28.34 -17.52 5.66
CA TYR A 73 -27.31 -16.97 6.52
C TYR A 73 -27.97 -16.46 7.80
N SER A 74 -27.60 -17.04 8.94
CA SER A 74 -28.26 -16.79 10.23
C SER A 74 -27.31 -16.96 11.42
N LYS A 75 -27.75 -16.54 12.61
CA LYS A 75 -27.05 -16.80 13.86
C LYS A 75 -26.97 -18.31 14.12
N ASN A 76 -25.79 -18.90 13.96
CA ASN A 76 -25.53 -20.30 14.29
C ASN A 76 -24.01 -20.54 14.45
N LEU A 77 -23.64 -21.77 14.83
CA LEU A 77 -22.24 -22.14 15.01
C LEU A 77 -21.41 -22.10 13.70
N LYS A 78 -22.04 -22.32 12.55
CA LYS A 78 -21.38 -22.32 11.23
C LYS A 78 -20.96 -20.90 10.83
N SER A 79 -21.86 -19.92 10.90
CA SER A 79 -21.54 -18.50 10.64
C SER A 79 -20.52 -17.94 11.65
N SER A 80 -20.69 -18.30 12.93
CA SER A 80 -19.78 -17.89 14.01
C SER A 80 -18.37 -18.46 13.88
N PHE A 81 -18.18 -19.55 13.13
CA PHE A 81 -16.85 -20.13 12.92
C PHE A 81 -15.90 -19.17 12.19
N ARG A 82 -16.42 -18.28 11.32
CA ARG A 82 -15.62 -17.20 10.69
C ARG A 82 -15.81 -15.85 11.37
N ARG A 83 -17.03 -15.48 11.77
CA ARG A 83 -17.30 -14.20 12.48
C ARG A 83 -16.58 -14.10 13.81
N GLY A 84 -16.48 -15.20 14.55
CA GLY A 84 -16.24 -15.21 15.99
C GLY A 84 -17.52 -15.48 16.77
N TYR A 85 -17.39 -15.51 18.10
CA TYR A 85 -18.43 -15.94 19.03
C TYR A 85 -18.66 -14.87 20.10
N ASP A 86 -19.89 -14.73 20.59
CA ASP A 86 -20.19 -13.93 21.80
C ASP A 86 -19.55 -14.58 23.04
N ARG A 87 -19.52 -15.93 23.07
CA ARG A 87 -18.69 -16.73 23.99
C ARG A 87 -17.93 -17.78 23.19
N PRO A 88 -16.59 -17.75 23.16
CA PRO A 88 -15.81 -18.75 22.43
C PRO A 88 -15.96 -20.14 23.04
N MET A 89 -15.62 -21.15 22.25
CA MET A 89 -15.62 -22.55 22.70
C MET A 89 -14.57 -22.72 23.81
N GLY A 90 -14.96 -23.37 24.90
CA GLY A 90 -14.11 -23.59 26.08
C GLY A 90 -14.24 -25.01 26.63
N GLY A 91 -13.60 -25.25 27.77
CA GLY A 91 -13.71 -26.51 28.52
C GLY A 91 -14.65 -26.39 29.73
N GLY A 92 -15.10 -27.54 30.24
CA GLY A 92 -15.86 -27.61 31.50
C GLY A 92 -17.35 -27.27 31.37
N VAL A 93 -17.97 -26.98 32.53
CA VAL A 93 -19.44 -26.81 32.69
C VAL A 93 -20.01 -25.66 31.85
N ASP A 94 -19.18 -24.70 31.45
CA ASP A 94 -19.55 -23.55 30.60
C ASP A 94 -18.82 -23.52 29.25
N GLY A 95 -18.29 -24.67 28.81
CA GLY A 95 -17.49 -24.77 27.58
C GLY A 95 -18.26 -24.59 26.27
N ALA A 96 -19.59 -24.66 26.30
CA ALA A 96 -20.41 -24.52 25.09
C ALA A 96 -20.35 -23.08 24.51
N PRO A 97 -20.00 -22.92 23.22
CA PRO A 97 -19.91 -21.59 22.62
C PRO A 97 -21.30 -20.95 22.43
N ILE A 98 -21.32 -19.61 22.44
CA ILE A 98 -22.51 -18.83 22.08
C ILE A 98 -22.25 -18.16 20.72
N PRO A 99 -23.03 -18.50 19.67
CA PRO A 99 -22.91 -17.86 18.37
C PRO A 99 -23.00 -16.33 18.44
N SER A 100 -22.19 -15.62 17.63
CA SER A 100 -22.33 -14.17 17.49
C SER A 100 -23.50 -13.79 16.59
N GLU A 101 -24.06 -12.60 16.82
CA GLU A 101 -25.18 -12.07 16.04
C GLU A 101 -24.71 -11.46 14.71
N PRO A 102 -25.18 -11.94 13.54
CA PRO A 102 -24.93 -11.28 12.26
C PRO A 102 -25.45 -9.85 12.24
N PHE A 103 -24.73 -8.95 11.56
CA PHE A 103 -25.20 -7.59 11.34
C PHE A 103 -26.35 -7.57 10.31
N ALA A 104 -27.21 -6.55 10.40
CA ALA A 104 -28.18 -6.30 9.35
C ALA A 104 -27.45 -6.02 8.03
N PHE A 105 -27.92 -6.60 6.92
CA PHE A 105 -27.20 -6.48 5.64
C PHE A 105 -27.03 -5.03 5.18
N GLY A 106 -27.99 -4.14 5.47
CA GLY A 106 -27.87 -2.71 5.21
C GLY A 106 -26.65 -2.09 5.89
N ASP A 107 -26.40 -2.41 7.16
CA ASP A 107 -25.22 -1.91 7.89
C ASP A 107 -23.92 -2.49 7.32
N VAL A 108 -23.92 -3.75 6.88
CA VAL A 108 -22.78 -4.38 6.18
C VAL A 108 -22.49 -3.64 4.88
N LEU A 109 -23.52 -3.28 4.11
CA LEU A 109 -23.38 -2.49 2.89
C LEU A 109 -22.80 -1.10 3.20
N ASP A 110 -23.35 -0.42 4.20
CA ASP A 110 -22.92 0.92 4.59
C ASP A 110 -21.48 0.94 5.13
N SER A 111 -20.99 -0.17 5.69
CA SER A 111 -19.60 -0.33 6.13
C SER A 111 -18.58 -0.24 4.98
N LYS A 112 -18.99 -0.59 3.75
CA LYS A 112 -18.12 -0.74 2.58
C LYS A 112 -16.97 -1.74 2.77
N VAL A 113 -17.18 -2.80 3.56
CA VAL A 113 -16.16 -3.82 3.86
C VAL A 113 -15.53 -4.45 2.62
N TRP A 114 -16.23 -4.51 1.48
CA TRP A 114 -15.69 -5.03 0.22
C TRP A 114 -14.42 -4.30 -0.25
N PHE A 115 -14.22 -3.04 0.15
CA PHE A 115 -12.96 -2.35 -0.11
C PHE A 115 -11.80 -3.06 0.57
N ALA A 116 -11.93 -3.36 1.88
CA ALA A 116 -10.90 -4.09 2.62
C ALA A 116 -10.70 -5.51 2.08
N ILE A 117 -11.79 -6.21 1.73
CA ILE A 117 -11.73 -7.55 1.10
C ILE A 117 -10.92 -7.48 -0.20
N GLY A 118 -11.27 -6.55 -1.09
CA GLY A 118 -10.58 -6.36 -2.36
C GLY A 118 -9.10 -6.07 -2.20
N GLN A 119 -8.74 -5.16 -1.27
CA GLN A 119 -7.34 -4.85 -0.96
C GLN A 119 -6.53 -6.09 -0.54
N HIS A 120 -7.14 -7.03 0.18
CA HIS A 120 -6.47 -8.25 0.61
C HIS A 120 -6.37 -9.34 -0.49
N MET A 121 -7.14 -9.22 -1.57
CA MET A 121 -7.15 -10.16 -2.69
C MET A 121 -6.20 -9.77 -3.82
N GLU A 122 -5.72 -8.53 -3.86
CA GLU A 122 -4.76 -8.06 -4.87
C GLU A 122 -3.45 -8.87 -4.79
N ASN A 123 -2.92 -9.32 -5.93
CA ASN A 123 -1.73 -10.18 -6.01
C ASN A 123 -0.53 -9.65 -5.19
N GLN A 124 -0.35 -8.33 -5.17
CA GLN A 124 0.75 -7.66 -4.48
C GLN A 124 0.53 -7.50 -2.96
N HIS A 125 -0.66 -7.83 -2.47
CA HIS A 125 -1.09 -7.67 -1.07
C HIS A 125 -1.48 -8.99 -0.40
N GLN A 126 -1.57 -10.08 -1.19
CA GLN A 126 -1.84 -11.43 -0.70
C GLN A 126 -0.79 -11.88 0.31
N THR A 127 -1.21 -12.65 1.31
CA THR A 127 -0.29 -13.26 2.27
C THR A 127 0.40 -14.49 1.66
N THR A 128 1.64 -14.80 2.01
CA THR A 128 2.49 -14.14 3.03
C THR A 128 3.30 -12.96 2.47
N MET A 129 3.43 -11.91 3.27
CA MET A 129 4.23 -10.71 2.95
C MET A 129 5.40 -10.59 3.90
N PHE A 130 6.52 -10.03 3.43
CA PHE A 130 7.76 -9.92 4.21
C PHE A 130 8.24 -8.47 4.32
N GLN A 131 9.01 -8.21 5.37
CA GLN A 131 9.75 -6.98 5.54
C GLN A 131 11.10 -7.27 6.22
N PRO A 132 12.16 -6.50 5.94
CA PRO A 132 13.40 -6.61 6.68
C PRO A 132 13.22 -6.27 8.16
N VAL A 133 13.86 -7.06 9.03
CA VAL A 133 14.05 -6.69 10.43
C VAL A 133 14.87 -5.40 10.49
N GLY A 134 14.44 -4.43 11.31
CA GLY A 134 15.05 -3.09 11.36
C GLY A 134 14.53 -2.10 10.31
N GLY A 135 13.54 -2.50 9.50
CA GLY A 135 12.84 -1.63 8.56
C GLY A 135 13.42 -1.65 7.14
N MET A 136 12.63 -1.18 6.17
CA MET A 136 12.94 -1.33 4.75
C MET A 136 14.25 -0.63 4.32
N GLY A 137 14.67 0.42 5.04
CA GLY A 137 15.93 1.12 4.81
C GLY A 137 17.18 0.23 4.96
N MET A 138 17.05 -0.95 5.59
CA MET A 138 18.16 -1.91 5.71
C MET A 138 18.61 -2.46 4.35
N ILE A 139 17.74 -2.53 3.34
CA ILE A 139 18.10 -2.94 1.98
C ILE A 139 19.06 -1.91 1.37
N GLY A 140 18.72 -0.62 1.43
CA GLY A 140 19.59 0.46 0.93
C GLY A 140 20.92 0.51 1.66
N LYS A 141 20.93 0.33 2.98
CA LYS A 141 22.17 0.22 3.77
C LYS A 141 23.02 -0.99 3.35
N ALA A 142 22.40 -2.11 3.00
CA ALA A 142 23.12 -3.29 2.54
C ALA A 142 23.79 -3.05 1.18
N PHE A 143 23.09 -2.45 0.22
CA PHE A 143 23.70 -2.02 -1.05
C PHE A 143 24.83 -1.02 -0.83
N GLY A 144 24.62 -0.02 0.03
CA GLY A 144 25.64 1.00 0.33
C GLY A 144 26.96 0.41 0.84
N ARG A 145 26.93 -0.70 1.59
CA ARG A 145 28.15 -1.42 2.02
C ARG A 145 28.87 -2.13 0.87
N GLN A 146 28.17 -2.59 -0.15
CA GLN A 146 28.78 -3.28 -1.30
C GLN A 146 29.49 -2.31 -2.26
N VAL A 147 29.12 -1.02 -2.24
CA VAL A 147 29.68 0.04 -3.09
C VAL A 147 30.35 1.13 -2.26
N GLU A 148 30.89 0.76 -1.10
CA GLU A 148 31.58 1.69 -0.22
C GLU A 148 32.72 2.41 -0.96
N GLY A 149 32.88 3.71 -0.72
CA GLY A 149 33.85 4.55 -1.43
C GLY A 149 33.44 4.98 -2.84
N LEU A 150 32.38 4.41 -3.42
CA LEU A 150 31.87 4.77 -4.75
C LEU A 150 30.70 5.76 -4.71
N VAL A 151 30.07 5.95 -3.56
CA VAL A 151 28.91 6.85 -3.39
C VAL A 151 29.34 8.21 -2.85
N ARG A 152 28.97 9.28 -3.55
CA ARG A 152 29.09 10.65 -3.06
C ARG A 152 27.75 11.17 -2.57
N PHE A 153 27.59 11.27 -1.26
CA PHE A 153 26.43 11.92 -0.64
C PHE A 153 26.50 13.43 -0.74
N GLY A 154 25.36 14.12 -0.60
CA GLY A 154 25.32 15.58 -0.65
C GLY A 154 25.50 16.18 -2.05
N ALA A 155 25.51 15.36 -3.11
CA ALA A 155 25.65 15.81 -4.49
C ALA A 155 24.29 16.02 -5.16
N LYS A 156 23.80 17.26 -5.17
CA LYS A 156 22.54 17.62 -5.87
C LYS A 156 22.81 17.88 -7.34
N VAL A 157 22.54 16.90 -8.21
CA VAL A 157 22.67 17.06 -9.67
C VAL A 157 21.76 18.17 -10.16
N THR A 158 22.31 19.07 -10.97
CA THR A 158 21.63 20.24 -11.55
C THR A 158 21.70 20.26 -13.08
N LYS A 159 22.65 19.52 -13.68
CA LYS A 159 22.77 19.37 -15.13
C LYS A 159 23.37 18.00 -15.49
N ILE A 160 22.92 17.42 -16.61
CA ILE A 160 23.50 16.23 -17.24
C ILE A 160 23.67 16.52 -18.72
N ASP A 161 24.92 16.59 -19.18
CA ASP A 161 25.30 16.77 -20.59
C ASP A 161 25.84 15.46 -21.17
N GLN A 162 25.62 15.21 -22.46
CA GLN A 162 26.26 14.09 -23.16
C GLN A 162 26.90 14.53 -24.48
N SER A 163 27.90 13.78 -24.92
CA SER A 163 28.63 14.03 -26.16
C SER A 163 29.21 12.73 -26.70
N SER A 164 29.76 12.76 -27.92
CA SER A 164 30.51 11.62 -28.44
C SER A 164 31.67 11.16 -27.53
N GLY A 165 32.17 12.03 -26.64
CA GLY A 165 33.26 11.73 -25.71
C GLY A 165 32.85 11.30 -24.29
N GLY A 166 31.56 11.22 -23.98
CA GLY A 166 31.06 10.81 -22.65
C GLY A 166 29.96 11.70 -22.10
N VAL A 167 29.60 11.46 -20.84
CA VAL A 167 28.58 12.18 -20.07
C VAL A 167 29.23 13.01 -18.96
N THR A 168 28.75 14.23 -18.74
CA THR A 168 29.14 15.09 -17.62
C THR A 168 27.92 15.41 -16.76
N ALA A 169 27.96 15.05 -15.48
CA ALA A 169 26.98 15.48 -14.49
C ALA A 169 27.53 16.65 -13.66
N THR A 170 26.85 17.78 -13.69
CA THR A 170 27.11 18.93 -12.82
C THR A 170 26.21 18.84 -11.60
N TYR A 171 26.78 19.07 -10.41
CA TYR A 171 26.04 19.01 -9.15
C TYR A 171 26.52 20.07 -8.16
N THR A 172 25.60 20.54 -7.32
CA THR A 172 25.91 21.36 -6.16
C THR A 172 26.25 20.44 -4.99
N ASP A 173 27.42 20.63 -4.39
CA ASP A 173 27.75 20.08 -3.09
C ASP A 173 26.90 20.79 -2.03
N ILE A 174 26.00 20.06 -1.37
CA ILE A 174 25.03 20.63 -0.42
C ILE A 174 25.73 21.24 0.80
N ALA A 175 26.88 20.71 1.22
CA ALA A 175 27.58 21.20 2.40
C ALA A 175 28.32 22.51 2.10
N SER A 176 28.99 22.61 0.95
CA SER A 176 29.79 23.79 0.60
C SER A 176 29.08 24.79 -0.31
N GLY A 177 27.94 24.43 -0.91
CA GLY A 177 27.23 25.21 -1.93
C GLY A 177 27.98 25.34 -3.25
N GLN A 178 29.11 24.64 -3.43
CA GLN A 178 29.95 24.77 -4.61
C GLN A 178 29.46 23.86 -5.74
N GLU A 179 29.54 24.37 -6.96
CA GLU A 179 29.33 23.58 -8.15
C GLU A 179 30.55 22.67 -8.41
N ARG A 180 30.27 21.42 -8.76
CA ARG A 180 31.26 20.40 -9.10
C ARG A 180 30.78 19.60 -10.29
N THR A 181 31.69 18.88 -10.94
CA THR A 181 31.37 17.99 -12.05
C THR A 181 31.87 16.57 -11.79
N ALA A 182 31.19 15.60 -12.41
CA ALA A 182 31.61 14.21 -12.53
C ALA A 182 31.50 13.81 -14.00
N LYS A 183 32.49 13.06 -14.50
CA LYS A 183 32.55 12.61 -15.90
C LYS A 183 32.60 11.09 -15.95
N ALA A 184 31.93 10.50 -16.94
CA ALA A 184 31.91 9.07 -17.19
C ALA A 184 31.63 8.80 -18.68
N ASP A 185 31.89 7.58 -19.15
CA ASP A 185 31.57 7.19 -20.53
C ASP A 185 30.06 7.10 -20.78
N TYR A 186 29.30 6.72 -19.76
CA TYR A 186 27.86 6.50 -19.80
C TYR A 186 27.18 6.93 -18.48
N CYS A 187 25.86 7.13 -18.53
CA CYS A 187 25.06 7.49 -17.35
C CYS A 187 23.82 6.62 -17.21
N VAL A 188 23.64 6.04 -16.02
CA VAL A 188 22.37 5.47 -15.58
C VAL A 188 21.69 6.52 -14.69
N CYS A 189 20.65 7.16 -15.21
CA CYS A 189 19.92 8.19 -14.49
C CYS A 189 18.73 7.59 -13.74
N THR A 190 18.74 7.72 -12.41
CA THR A 190 17.66 7.24 -11.51
C THR A 190 16.89 8.35 -10.83
N ILE A 191 17.09 9.60 -11.27
CA ILE A 191 16.38 10.77 -10.75
C ILE A 191 14.89 10.66 -11.12
N PRO A 192 13.95 10.85 -10.16
CA PRO A 192 12.52 10.85 -10.46
C PRO A 192 12.18 11.80 -11.61
N LEU A 193 11.31 11.38 -12.54
CA LEU A 193 11.02 12.12 -13.78
C LEU A 193 10.55 13.55 -13.51
N GLY A 194 9.74 13.76 -12.47
CA GLY A 194 9.28 15.08 -12.08
C GLY A 194 10.39 16.03 -11.64
N ILE A 195 11.53 15.52 -11.16
CA ILE A 195 12.73 16.31 -10.85
C ILE A 195 13.61 16.42 -12.09
N LEU A 196 13.75 15.33 -12.85
CA LEU A 196 14.56 15.30 -14.07
C LEU A 196 14.06 16.32 -15.12
N SER A 197 12.74 16.55 -15.20
CA SER A 197 12.12 17.56 -16.07
C SER A 197 12.43 19.01 -15.68
N GLN A 198 12.99 19.25 -14.49
CA GLN A 198 13.30 20.58 -13.96
C GLN A 198 14.80 20.92 -13.97
N ILE A 199 15.66 19.95 -14.33
CA ILE A 199 17.11 20.18 -14.45
C ILE A 199 17.51 20.27 -15.92
N ASP A 200 18.69 20.80 -16.19
CA ASP A 200 19.22 20.85 -17.55
C ASP A 200 19.68 19.44 -17.97
N PHE A 201 18.90 18.82 -18.86
CA PHE A 201 19.05 17.42 -19.25
C PHE A 201 19.18 17.32 -20.77
N ASP A 202 20.42 17.11 -21.23
CA ASP A 202 20.74 16.92 -22.64
C ASP A 202 20.34 15.52 -23.09
N ALA A 203 19.18 15.43 -23.72
CA ALA A 203 18.59 14.19 -24.21
C ALA A 203 17.78 14.46 -25.48
N SER A 204 17.52 13.40 -26.25
CA SER A 204 16.69 13.52 -27.45
C SER A 204 15.33 14.15 -27.14
N ALA A 205 14.72 14.80 -28.15
CA ALA A 205 13.39 15.37 -28.02
C ALA A 205 12.35 14.32 -27.57
N GLY A 206 12.49 13.07 -28.02
CA GLY A 206 11.64 11.96 -27.63
C GLY A 206 11.77 11.61 -26.15
N LEU A 207 12.99 11.49 -25.63
CA LEU A 207 13.19 11.19 -24.21
C LEU A 207 12.71 12.35 -23.32
N ARG A 208 12.97 13.61 -23.70
CA ARG A 208 12.46 14.77 -22.95
C ARG A 208 10.94 14.82 -22.93
N ALA A 209 10.27 14.51 -24.04
CA ALA A 209 8.81 14.40 -24.09
C ALA A 209 8.30 13.29 -23.16
N ALA A 210 8.95 12.11 -23.17
CA ALA A 210 8.59 11.00 -22.29
C ALA A 210 8.77 11.33 -20.79
N VAL A 211 9.86 12.03 -20.43
CA VAL A 211 10.10 12.49 -19.05
C VAL A 211 9.02 13.45 -18.58
N ALA A 212 8.55 14.36 -19.44
CA ALA A 212 7.53 15.34 -19.11
C ALA A 212 6.10 14.75 -19.03
N ALA A 213 5.85 13.63 -19.70
CA ALA A 213 4.51 13.06 -19.85
C ALA A 213 4.00 12.28 -18.62
N VAL A 214 4.87 11.92 -17.68
CA VAL A 214 4.55 10.99 -16.60
C VAL A 214 4.40 11.74 -15.26
N PRO A 215 3.17 11.97 -14.78
CA PRO A 215 2.95 12.60 -13.49
C PRO A 215 3.31 11.65 -12.34
N TYR A 216 3.49 12.20 -11.14
CA TYR A 216 3.69 11.43 -9.91
C TYR A 216 2.48 11.56 -8.99
N SER A 217 2.13 10.46 -8.34
CA SER A 217 1.13 10.44 -7.27
C SER A 217 1.69 11.07 -5.99
N ASN A 218 0.81 11.35 -5.03
CA ASN A 218 1.21 11.76 -3.68
C ASN A 218 0.69 10.78 -2.63
N SER A 219 1.48 10.62 -1.57
CA SER A 219 1.08 9.90 -0.37
C SER A 219 1.64 10.59 0.88
N VAL A 220 0.92 10.44 1.99
CA VAL A 220 1.35 10.89 3.31
C VAL A 220 1.31 9.71 4.28
N LYS A 221 2.40 9.50 5.01
CA LYS A 221 2.47 8.57 6.13
C LYS A 221 2.70 9.30 7.44
N VAL A 222 2.01 8.88 8.49
CA VAL A 222 2.19 9.40 9.85
C VAL A 222 2.42 8.24 10.81
N GLY A 223 3.59 8.20 11.44
CA GLY A 223 3.88 7.28 12.53
C GLY A 223 3.53 7.91 13.87
N LEU A 224 2.82 7.17 14.73
CA LEU A 224 2.43 7.56 16.07
C LEU A 224 3.03 6.56 17.05
N GLU A 225 3.94 7.03 17.91
CA GLU A 225 4.49 6.24 19.01
C GLU A 225 3.49 6.19 20.16
N MET A 226 3.29 4.98 20.69
CA MET A 226 2.39 4.65 21.77
C MET A 226 3.17 4.06 22.94
N LYS A 227 2.87 4.48 24.17
CA LYS A 227 3.48 4.00 25.43
C LYS A 227 3.37 2.49 25.58
N THR A 228 2.20 1.95 25.24
CA THR A 228 1.87 0.52 25.37
C THR A 228 1.27 -0.01 24.09
N ARG A 229 1.31 -1.32 23.93
CA ARG A 229 0.79 -2.06 22.78
C ARG A 229 -0.64 -2.52 23.01
N PHE A 230 -1.50 -1.61 23.43
CA PHE A 230 -2.88 -1.89 23.87
C PHE A 230 -3.76 -2.60 22.84
N TRP A 231 -3.38 -2.57 21.56
CA TRP A 231 -4.05 -3.28 20.47
C TRP A 231 -3.84 -4.81 20.55
N GLU A 232 -2.76 -5.27 21.20
CA GLU A 232 -2.48 -6.70 21.39
C GLU A 232 -3.41 -7.33 22.44
N ASP A 233 -3.82 -6.56 23.46
CA ASP A 233 -4.87 -6.95 24.42
C ASP A 233 -6.24 -7.14 23.74
N GLU A 234 -6.41 -6.51 22.58
CA GLU A 234 -7.59 -6.62 21.72
C GLU A 234 -7.41 -7.66 20.61
N ALA A 235 -6.43 -8.54 20.76
CA ALA A 235 -6.03 -9.61 19.86
C ALA A 235 -5.55 -9.15 18.46
N ILE A 236 -5.13 -7.90 18.30
CA ILE A 236 -4.61 -7.38 17.04
C ILE A 236 -3.08 -7.52 17.02
N TYR A 237 -2.55 -8.43 16.20
CA TYR A 237 -1.11 -8.63 16.00
C TYR A 237 -0.72 -8.32 14.56
N GLY A 238 -0.30 -7.08 14.30
CA GLY A 238 -0.08 -6.58 12.95
C GLY A 238 -1.38 -6.39 12.16
N GLY A 239 -1.25 -6.05 10.88
CA GLY A 239 -2.38 -5.85 9.97
C GLY A 239 -2.86 -4.40 9.87
N ILE A 240 -3.92 -4.19 9.09
CA ILE A 240 -4.42 -2.87 8.70
C ILE A 240 -5.90 -2.74 9.11
N SER A 241 -6.23 -1.64 9.77
CA SER A 241 -7.62 -1.19 9.95
C SER A 241 -7.93 -0.08 8.94
N TYR A 242 -9.12 -0.11 8.33
CA TYR A 242 -9.53 0.84 7.29
C TYR A 242 -10.61 1.81 7.78
N THR A 243 -10.61 3.01 7.22
CA THR A 243 -11.64 4.02 7.46
C THR A 243 -11.98 4.84 6.23
N ASP A 244 -13.22 5.32 6.16
CA ASP A 244 -13.65 6.38 5.22
C ASP A 244 -13.13 7.79 5.53
N GLN A 245 -12.44 7.97 6.66
CA GLN A 245 -11.80 9.22 7.02
C GLN A 245 -10.54 9.48 6.18
N GLU A 246 -10.06 10.71 6.17
CA GLU A 246 -8.94 11.16 5.32
C GLU A 246 -7.60 10.48 5.64
N ILE A 247 -7.41 9.93 6.84
CA ILE A 247 -6.24 9.09 7.17
C ILE A 247 -6.19 7.76 6.40
N ALA A 248 -7.32 7.36 5.80
CA ALA A 248 -7.61 6.13 5.03
C ALA A 248 -7.45 4.81 5.80
N GLN A 249 -6.38 4.67 6.57
CA GLN A 249 -6.07 3.45 7.31
C GLN A 249 -5.08 3.70 8.44
N ILE A 250 -5.11 2.81 9.42
CA ILE A 250 -4.01 2.62 10.38
C ILE A 250 -3.41 1.23 10.21
N SER A 251 -2.11 1.09 10.50
CA SER A 251 -1.44 -0.22 10.49
C SER A 251 -0.73 -0.47 11.80
N TYR A 252 -0.93 -1.66 12.35
CA TYR A 252 -0.24 -2.14 13.55
C TYR A 252 1.11 -2.73 13.16
N PRO A 253 2.14 -2.62 14.01
CA PRO A 253 3.46 -3.14 13.71
C PRO A 253 3.45 -4.68 13.58
N SER A 254 3.98 -5.21 12.47
CA SER A 254 4.14 -6.65 12.24
C SER A 254 5.36 -7.26 12.95
N GLY A 255 6.01 -6.54 13.86
CA GLY A 255 7.18 -6.98 14.63
C GLY A 255 7.12 -6.52 16.08
N GLY A 256 7.96 -7.15 16.92
CA GLY A 256 8.01 -6.85 18.36
C GLY A 256 6.73 -7.21 19.11
N MET A 257 6.00 -8.24 18.64
CA MET A 257 4.78 -8.73 19.28
C MET A 257 5.08 -9.17 20.72
N HIS A 258 4.17 -8.88 21.66
CA HIS A 258 4.30 -9.14 23.09
C HIS A 258 5.49 -8.44 23.78
N SER A 259 6.10 -7.44 23.13
CA SER A 259 7.12 -6.63 23.79
C SER A 259 6.46 -5.70 24.82
N ALA A 260 7.10 -5.53 25.99
CA ALA A 260 6.61 -4.66 27.05
C ALA A 260 6.86 -3.16 26.78
N GLY A 261 7.58 -2.83 25.72
CA GLY A 261 7.98 -1.46 25.38
C GLY A 261 7.00 -0.74 24.44
N PRO A 262 7.32 0.52 24.10
CA PRO A 262 6.55 1.31 23.15
C PRO A 262 6.37 0.61 21.79
N GLY A 263 5.33 1.00 21.08
CA GLY A 263 5.07 0.55 19.70
C GLY A 263 4.65 1.71 18.82
N VAL A 264 5.01 1.65 17.54
CA VAL A 264 4.61 2.66 16.55
C VAL A 264 3.46 2.13 15.71
N ILE A 265 2.30 2.79 15.77
CA ILE A 265 1.21 2.61 14.81
C ILE A 265 1.46 3.53 13.62
N LEU A 266 1.28 3.03 12.41
CA LEU A 266 1.10 3.91 11.25
C LEU A 266 -0.29 4.51 11.37
N GLY A 267 -0.40 5.74 11.87
CA GLY A 267 -1.66 6.45 12.16
C GLY A 267 -2.32 7.10 10.95
N ALA A 268 -1.61 7.18 9.82
CA ALA A 268 -2.20 7.50 8.52
C ALA A 268 -1.36 6.90 7.39
N TYR A 269 -2.03 6.39 6.37
CA TYR A 269 -1.43 6.12 5.06
C TYR A 269 -2.38 6.63 3.98
N ALA A 270 -2.33 7.94 3.76
CA ALA A 270 -3.27 8.64 2.90
C ALA A 270 -2.75 8.72 1.47
N PHE A 271 -3.69 8.69 0.52
CA PHE A 271 -3.47 8.85 -0.92
C PHE A 271 -4.48 9.84 -1.50
N GLY A 272 -4.35 10.14 -2.80
CA GLY A 272 -5.32 10.95 -3.53
C GLY A 272 -5.52 12.36 -2.93
N PRO A 273 -6.73 12.94 -3.04
CA PRO A 273 -7.00 14.31 -2.55
C PRO A 273 -6.65 14.52 -1.06
N ALA A 274 -6.91 13.52 -0.21
CA ALA A 274 -6.59 13.59 1.21
C ALA A 274 -5.08 13.75 1.46
N SER A 275 -4.23 13.05 0.70
CA SER A 275 -2.78 13.18 0.85
C SER A 275 -2.27 14.56 0.46
N TYR A 276 -2.88 15.23 -0.53
CA TYR A 276 -2.55 16.61 -0.90
C TYR A 276 -2.99 17.61 0.17
N LYS A 277 -4.19 17.46 0.73
CA LYS A 277 -4.64 18.26 1.87
C LYS A 277 -3.68 18.12 3.05
N MET A 278 -3.32 16.89 3.40
CA MET A 278 -2.36 16.62 4.47
C MET A 278 -0.95 17.16 4.15
N ALA A 279 -0.51 17.12 2.89
CA ALA A 279 0.76 17.71 2.49
C ALA A 279 0.79 19.24 2.72
N GLY A 280 -0.36 19.92 2.62
CA GLY A 280 -0.49 21.35 2.96
C GLY A 280 -0.26 21.66 4.44
N MET A 281 -0.37 20.68 5.32
CA MET A 281 -0.18 20.84 6.77
C MET A 281 1.31 20.79 7.17
N THR A 282 1.62 21.48 8.27
CA THR A 282 2.90 21.30 9.00
C THR A 282 3.04 19.85 9.51
N PRO A 283 4.26 19.35 9.76
CA PRO A 283 4.45 18.00 10.30
C PRO A 283 3.65 17.75 11.58
N GLU A 284 3.58 18.72 12.48
CA GLU A 284 2.88 18.67 13.77
C GLU A 284 1.37 18.62 13.57
N GLN A 285 0.82 19.42 12.65
CA GLN A 285 -0.58 19.37 12.27
C GLN A 285 -0.96 18.01 11.67
N ARG A 286 -0.10 17.40 10.84
CA ARG A 286 -0.36 16.05 10.30
C ARG A 286 -0.42 14.99 11.41
N VAL A 287 0.47 15.10 12.41
CA VAL A 287 0.48 14.20 13.57
C VAL A 287 -0.79 14.36 14.39
N ALA A 288 -1.16 15.59 14.74
CA ALA A 288 -2.39 15.88 15.48
C ALA A 288 -3.64 15.41 14.72
N PHE A 289 -3.68 15.64 13.41
CA PHE A 289 -4.77 15.22 12.53
C PHE A 289 -4.91 13.69 12.48
N ALA A 290 -3.80 12.96 12.35
CA ALA A 290 -3.81 11.50 12.35
C ALA A 290 -4.23 10.93 13.71
N LEU A 291 -3.74 11.54 14.80
CA LEU A 291 -4.10 11.17 16.16
C LEU A 291 -5.61 11.35 16.42
N GLU A 292 -6.18 12.43 15.92
CA GLU A 292 -7.61 12.72 16.04
C GLU A 292 -8.46 11.68 15.30
N GLN A 293 -8.26 11.53 13.99
CA GLN A 293 -9.08 10.63 13.17
C GLN A 293 -8.87 9.15 13.54
N GLY A 294 -7.65 8.77 13.94
CA GLY A 294 -7.33 7.40 14.34
C GLY A 294 -7.95 6.98 15.67
N SER A 295 -8.36 7.95 16.51
CA SER A 295 -8.87 7.66 17.85
C SER A 295 -10.18 6.86 17.88
N VAL A 296 -10.91 6.83 16.76
CA VAL A 296 -12.14 6.02 16.62
C VAL A 296 -11.87 4.51 16.76
N PHE A 297 -10.66 4.05 16.41
CA PHE A 297 -10.32 2.62 16.43
C PHE A 297 -10.16 2.06 17.83
N HIS A 298 -9.64 2.88 18.77
CA HIS A 298 -9.40 2.46 20.16
C HIS A 298 -9.78 3.56 21.14
N PRO A 299 -11.09 3.79 21.36
CA PRO A 299 -11.58 4.84 22.24
C PRO A 299 -11.00 4.71 23.66
N GLY A 300 -10.67 5.84 24.28
CA GLY A 300 -9.95 5.90 25.55
C GLY A 300 -8.45 5.63 25.40
N LYS A 301 -8.06 4.53 24.76
CA LYS A 301 -6.65 4.09 24.74
C LYS A 301 -5.76 4.86 23.75
N TYR A 302 -6.26 5.23 22.57
CA TYR A 302 -5.42 5.74 21.47
C TYR A 302 -4.70 7.04 21.82
N LYS A 303 -5.44 8.05 22.32
CA LYS A 303 -4.87 9.36 22.68
C LYS A 303 -4.11 9.31 24.00
N GLU A 304 -4.57 8.53 24.99
CA GLU A 304 -3.90 8.39 26.29
C GLU A 304 -2.49 7.79 26.19
N ASN A 305 -2.31 6.86 25.25
CA ASN A 305 -1.03 6.19 25.02
C ASN A 305 -0.10 6.95 24.09
N PHE A 306 -0.52 8.02 23.41
CA PHE A 306 0.35 8.75 22.49
C PHE A 306 1.54 9.43 23.21
N THR A 307 2.75 9.27 22.68
CA THR A 307 3.98 9.92 23.19
C THR A 307 4.62 10.87 22.21
N GLY A 308 4.44 10.65 20.90
CA GLY A 308 5.07 11.45 19.86
C GLY A 308 4.82 10.87 18.48
N GLY A 309 5.12 11.64 17.44
CA GLY A 309 4.89 11.19 16.07
C GLY A 309 5.83 11.81 15.06
N ALA A 310 5.92 11.18 13.90
CA ALA A 310 6.68 11.65 12.75
C ALA A 310 5.81 11.53 11.50
N SER A 311 5.96 12.47 10.55
CA SER A 311 5.18 12.45 9.33
C SER A 311 6.00 12.76 8.08
N VAL A 312 5.70 12.06 6.99
CA VAL A 312 6.33 12.25 5.68
C VAL A 312 5.24 12.49 4.66
N ALA A 313 5.35 13.59 3.93
CA ALA A 313 4.56 13.89 2.74
C ALA A 313 5.46 13.80 1.52
N TRP A 314 5.25 12.79 0.66
CA TRP A 314 6.17 12.47 -0.42
C TRP A 314 6.29 13.60 -1.46
N SER A 315 5.19 14.28 -1.78
CA SER A 315 5.19 15.47 -2.65
C SER A 315 6.02 16.66 -2.12
N ARG A 316 6.36 16.67 -0.83
CA ARG A 316 7.17 17.71 -0.18
C ARG A 316 8.58 17.24 0.16
N SER A 317 8.94 16.02 -0.20
CA SER A 317 10.31 15.52 -0.06
C SER A 317 11.15 16.06 -1.22
N PRO A 318 12.19 16.90 -0.99
CA PRO A 318 12.88 17.63 -2.06
C PRO A 318 13.52 16.76 -3.15
N PHE A 319 13.86 15.50 -2.83
CA PHE A 319 14.52 14.57 -3.75
C PHE A 319 13.59 13.45 -4.24
N ALA A 320 12.28 13.55 -3.96
CA ALA A 320 11.26 12.65 -4.50
C ALA A 320 10.15 13.40 -5.23
N MET A 321 9.68 14.53 -4.67
CA MET A 321 8.61 15.40 -5.21
C MET A 321 7.32 14.65 -5.62
N GLY A 322 7.10 13.48 -5.02
CA GLY A 322 6.05 12.54 -5.37
C GLY A 322 6.30 11.18 -4.73
N CYS A 323 5.26 10.34 -4.71
CA CYS A 323 5.32 8.99 -4.15
C CYS A 323 5.81 7.98 -5.20
N CYS A 324 5.12 7.92 -6.35
CA CYS A 324 5.52 7.09 -7.49
C CYS A 324 4.94 7.64 -8.79
N ALA A 325 5.58 7.32 -9.91
CA ALA A 325 5.07 7.58 -11.26
C ALA A 325 3.65 7.01 -11.49
N GLN A 326 2.85 7.72 -12.27
CA GLN A 326 1.48 7.39 -12.63
C GLN A 326 1.35 7.35 -14.14
N TRP A 327 1.41 6.14 -14.68
CA TRP A 327 1.14 5.89 -16.09
C TRP A 327 -0.34 5.60 -16.31
N ASN A 328 -0.89 6.13 -17.39
CA ASN A 328 -2.15 5.67 -17.96
C ASN A 328 -1.88 4.89 -19.27
N GLU A 329 -2.90 4.30 -19.86
CA GLU A 329 -2.76 3.48 -21.08
C GLU A 329 -2.17 4.29 -22.26
N ASP A 330 -2.63 5.53 -22.45
CA ASP A 330 -2.21 6.38 -23.57
C ASP A 330 -0.73 6.80 -23.44
N THR A 331 -0.36 7.39 -22.30
CA THR A 331 1.03 7.78 -22.02
C THR A 331 1.96 6.58 -22.08
N ARG A 332 1.55 5.42 -21.54
CA ARG A 332 2.36 4.19 -21.59
C ARG A 332 2.59 3.74 -23.02
N LYS A 333 1.54 3.73 -23.85
CA LYS A 333 1.62 3.37 -25.27
C LYS A 333 2.51 4.33 -26.05
N GLU A 334 2.40 5.62 -25.79
CA GLU A 334 3.11 6.66 -26.53
C GLU A 334 4.59 6.76 -26.14
N HIS A 335 4.91 6.72 -24.85
CA HIS A 335 6.21 7.16 -24.37
C HIS A 335 7.08 6.08 -23.75
N TYR A 336 6.52 4.95 -23.30
CA TYR A 336 7.28 4.00 -22.46
C TYR A 336 8.50 3.42 -23.18
N GLN A 337 8.36 3.04 -24.46
CA GLN A 337 9.48 2.47 -25.22
C GLN A 337 10.62 3.48 -25.40
N THR A 338 10.29 4.75 -25.66
CA THR A 338 11.27 5.83 -25.75
C THR A 338 11.92 6.12 -24.40
N LEU A 339 11.13 6.13 -23.31
CA LEU A 339 11.62 6.38 -21.95
C LEU A 339 12.69 5.37 -21.54
N VAL A 340 12.45 4.08 -21.84
CA VAL A 340 13.36 3.01 -21.42
C VAL A 340 14.53 2.83 -22.37
N ALA A 341 14.48 3.33 -23.62
CA ALA A 341 15.56 3.14 -24.59
C ALA A 341 16.91 3.75 -24.15
N VAL A 342 17.99 3.33 -24.82
CA VAL A 342 19.29 4.01 -24.69
C VAL A 342 19.25 5.29 -25.52
N ASP A 343 19.40 6.44 -24.88
CA ASP A 343 19.49 7.75 -25.50
C ASP A 343 20.97 8.16 -25.58
N ASP A 344 21.59 7.82 -26.70
CA ASP A 344 23.04 7.89 -26.94
C ASP A 344 23.88 7.25 -25.82
N ARG A 345 24.26 8.00 -24.78
CA ARG A 345 25.06 7.51 -23.64
C ARG A 345 24.29 7.44 -22.32
N ILE A 346 22.99 7.71 -22.34
CA ILE A 346 22.13 7.77 -21.16
C ILE A 346 21.05 6.68 -21.21
N VAL A 347 20.79 6.05 -20.06
CA VAL A 347 19.60 5.22 -19.83
C VAL A 347 18.89 5.70 -18.56
N LEU A 348 17.56 5.64 -18.56
CA LEU A 348 16.76 5.83 -17.34
C LEU A 348 16.54 4.48 -16.64
N ALA A 349 16.58 4.49 -15.31
CA ALA A 349 16.24 3.35 -14.48
C ALA A 349 15.50 3.78 -13.22
N GLY A 350 14.51 2.99 -12.80
CA GLY A 350 13.70 3.29 -11.61
C GLY A 350 12.31 2.69 -11.71
N GLU A 351 11.48 2.88 -10.69
CA GLU A 351 10.12 2.32 -10.69
C GLU A 351 9.29 2.85 -11.86
N HIS A 352 9.52 4.10 -12.25
CA HIS A 352 8.90 4.80 -13.37
C HIS A 352 9.25 4.18 -14.74
N ALA A 353 10.40 3.51 -14.84
CA ALA A 353 10.88 2.80 -16.02
C ALA A 353 10.60 1.29 -15.92
N SER A 354 9.42 0.93 -15.37
CA SER A 354 8.94 -0.44 -15.23
C SER A 354 7.42 -0.53 -15.37
N TYR A 355 6.92 -1.76 -15.57
CA TYR A 355 5.49 -2.09 -15.43
C TYR A 355 5.09 -2.44 -13.99
N VAL A 356 6.05 -2.47 -13.06
CA VAL A 356 5.82 -2.77 -11.64
C VAL A 356 5.88 -1.46 -10.84
N GLY A 357 4.84 -0.63 -10.98
CA GLY A 357 4.79 0.70 -10.38
C GLY A 357 4.71 0.68 -8.85
N CYS A 358 5.28 1.69 -8.18
CA CYS A 358 5.30 1.85 -6.72
C CYS A 358 6.01 0.73 -5.91
N TRP A 359 6.67 -0.24 -6.55
CA TRP A 359 7.39 -1.32 -5.86
C TRP A 359 8.90 -1.22 -6.08
N MET A 360 9.65 -1.63 -5.05
CA MET A 360 11.12 -1.75 -5.17
C MET A 360 11.51 -2.75 -6.26
N GLU A 361 10.70 -3.79 -6.49
CA GLU A 361 10.89 -4.74 -7.58
C GLU A 361 10.96 -4.03 -8.94
N GLY A 362 10.08 -3.05 -9.18
CA GLY A 362 10.12 -2.25 -10.41
C GLY A 362 11.43 -1.51 -10.59
N ALA A 363 11.95 -0.88 -9.52
CA ALA A 363 13.24 -0.21 -9.56
C ALA A 363 14.41 -1.19 -9.81
N LEU A 364 14.38 -2.37 -9.18
CA LEU A 364 15.42 -3.39 -9.35
C LEU A 364 15.42 -3.99 -10.75
N LEU A 365 14.25 -4.43 -11.25
CA LEU A 365 14.11 -5.00 -12.59
C LEU A 365 14.47 -3.96 -13.68
N SER A 366 14.02 -2.72 -13.51
CA SER A 366 14.38 -1.62 -14.41
C SER A 366 15.89 -1.37 -14.43
N SER A 367 16.55 -1.39 -13.27
CA SER A 367 18.01 -1.21 -13.18
C SER A 367 18.77 -2.35 -13.87
N LEU A 368 18.34 -3.60 -13.69
CA LEU A 368 18.96 -4.76 -14.35
C LEU A 368 18.84 -4.68 -15.88
N ASP A 369 17.66 -4.32 -16.38
CA ASP A 369 17.42 -4.14 -17.81
C ASP A 369 18.24 -2.97 -18.39
N ALA A 370 18.21 -1.80 -17.75
CA ALA A 370 18.94 -0.62 -18.18
C ALA A 370 20.45 -0.86 -18.25
N ILE A 371 21.04 -1.49 -17.22
CA ILE A 371 22.46 -1.84 -17.19
C ILE A 371 22.79 -2.87 -18.28
N THR A 372 21.92 -3.86 -18.51
CA THR A 372 22.13 -4.87 -19.56
C THR A 372 22.19 -4.24 -20.95
N ARG A 373 21.25 -3.34 -21.27
CA ARG A 373 21.22 -2.65 -22.56
C ARG A 373 22.39 -1.67 -22.72
N LEU A 374 22.74 -0.95 -21.67
CA LEU A 374 23.90 -0.04 -21.68
C LEU A 374 25.21 -0.82 -21.85
N HIS A 375 25.35 -1.96 -21.19
CA HIS A 375 26.52 -2.83 -21.33
C HIS A 375 26.65 -3.36 -22.76
N LYS A 376 25.54 -3.81 -23.37
CA LYS A 376 25.53 -4.22 -24.79
C LYS A 376 25.99 -3.10 -25.71
N ARG A 377 25.47 -1.88 -25.50
CA ARG A 377 25.87 -0.69 -26.27
C ARG A 377 27.37 -0.38 -26.13
N ALA A 378 27.92 -0.52 -24.93
CA ALA A 378 29.34 -0.29 -24.65
C ALA A 378 30.26 -1.33 -25.31
N LEU A 379 29.79 -2.57 -25.50
CA LEU A 379 30.54 -3.61 -26.22
C LEU A 379 30.52 -3.43 -27.74
N GLU A 380 29.55 -2.67 -28.27
CA GLU A 380 29.37 -2.40 -29.70
C GLU A 380 30.08 -1.11 -30.16
N ALA A 381 30.50 -0.25 -29.22
CA ALA A 381 31.17 1.03 -29.46
C ALA A 381 32.70 0.85 -29.53
#